data_AF-A0A674J4P5-F1
#
_entry.id   AF-A0A674J4P5-F1
#
_cell.length_a   1.000
_cell.length_b   1.000
_cell.length_c   1.000
_cell.angle_alpha   90.00
_cell.angle_beta   90.00
_cell.angle_gamma   90.00
#
_symmetry.space_group_name_H-M   'P 1'
#
loop_
_entity.id
_entity.type
_entity.pdbx_description
1 polymer ?
#
loop_
_entity_poly.entity_id
_entity_poly.type
_entity_poly.pdbx_seq_one_letter_code
_entity_poly.pdbx_strand_id
1 'polypeptide(L)'
;GRTTSFSWSVSFTSLYNLLKAKLCPYFYVCTYQFTVLFRAAGLAGSDVITAVISPTTRGLREAMRNEGIEFSLPLVEETRSNTQKNSETNLATEVNRVSDDESFSWLEEMGVQDKIKKPDAISIKLRKEKNEVQVDHKPESVALVKGTNTFMLLNFLINCKSLVAAAGPQAGLPPTLLSPVAFRGATMQTLKARSINVKTPVHSCYNDIFSLEVTGPVMPHCLHTLTMLLKSAQKGAFSAVLYTHEPTAVFNTNTERILNKVSSLKGETMWKDLTKCGLHLKTLDQLIQLPTLGKSSIRLLEMRNYAYIWKS
;
A
#
# COMPACT_ATOMS: atom_id res chain seq x y z
N GLY A 1 18.25 -2.34 -24.21
CA GLY A 1 18.82 -2.44 -22.85
C GLY A 1 19.04 -1.08 -22.22
N ARG A 2 20.09 -0.34 -22.59
CA ARG A 2 20.46 0.93 -21.91
C ARG A 2 19.53 2.11 -22.18
N THR A 3 18.99 2.25 -23.40
CA THR A 3 18.09 3.34 -23.78
C THR A 3 16.72 3.28 -23.09
N THR A 4 16.20 2.06 -22.86
CA THR A 4 14.92 1.85 -22.17
C THR A 4 15.02 2.14 -20.67
N SER A 5 16.14 1.79 -20.04
CA SER A 5 16.42 2.12 -18.63
C SER A 5 16.55 3.63 -18.41
N PHE A 6 17.23 4.36 -19.30
CA PHE A 6 17.34 5.82 -19.23
C PHE A 6 15.99 6.53 -19.44
N SER A 7 15.19 6.09 -20.40
CA SER A 7 13.85 6.66 -20.62
C SER A 7 12.92 6.42 -19.42
N TRP A 8 13.02 5.24 -18.80
CA TRP A 8 12.25 4.90 -17.60
C TRP A 8 12.64 5.75 -16.39
N SER A 9 13.93 5.96 -16.13
CA SER A 9 14.38 6.79 -15.00
C SER A 9 13.91 8.24 -15.13
N VAL A 10 13.90 8.79 -16.35
CA VAL A 10 13.35 10.12 -16.65
C VAL A 10 11.84 10.17 -16.39
N SER A 11 11.11 9.15 -16.84
CA SER A 11 9.66 9.04 -16.61
C SER A 11 9.32 8.93 -15.12
N PHE A 12 10.05 8.11 -14.38
CA PHE A 12 9.85 7.91 -12.95
C PHE A 12 10.19 9.18 -12.15
N THR A 13 11.30 9.85 -12.49
CA THR A 13 11.66 11.14 -11.89
C THR A 13 10.62 12.22 -12.17
N SER A 14 10.09 12.25 -13.40
CA SER A 14 8.98 13.15 -13.77
C SER A 14 7.75 12.93 -12.90
N LEU A 15 7.35 11.67 -12.66
CA LEU A 15 6.22 11.34 -11.79
C LEU A 15 6.46 11.77 -10.35
N TYR A 16 7.66 11.50 -9.83
CA TYR A 16 8.00 11.90 -8.47
C TYR A 16 7.97 13.43 -8.29
N ASN A 17 8.41 14.18 -9.31
CA ASN A 17 8.31 15.65 -9.29
C ASN A 17 6.86 16.13 -9.31
N LEU A 18 5.97 15.49 -10.10
CA LEU A 18 4.53 15.80 -10.07
C LEU A 18 3.90 15.49 -8.71
N LEU A 19 4.33 14.40 -8.06
CA LEU A 19 3.91 14.03 -6.71
C LEU A 19 4.35 15.10 -5.68
N LYS A 20 5.61 15.54 -5.73
CA LYS A 20 6.12 16.64 -4.87
C LYS A 20 5.37 17.95 -5.11
N ALA A 21 5.04 18.25 -6.36
CA ALA A 21 4.28 19.44 -6.73
C ALA A 21 2.77 19.32 -6.44
N LYS A 22 2.30 18.20 -5.86
CA LYS A 22 0.88 17.90 -5.61
C LYS A 22 0.00 17.93 -6.88
N LEU A 23 0.61 17.76 -8.04
CA LEU A 23 -0.06 17.63 -9.34
C LEU A 23 -0.42 16.18 -9.67
N CYS A 24 0.18 15.23 -8.96
CA CYS A 24 -0.17 13.81 -8.99
C CYS A 24 -0.53 13.39 -7.56
N PRO A 25 -1.73 12.86 -7.29
CA PRO A 25 -2.12 12.49 -5.94
C PRO A 25 -1.45 11.18 -5.49
N TYR A 26 -1.29 10.23 -6.40
CA TYR A 26 -0.60 8.97 -6.15
C TYR A 26 -0.15 8.36 -7.48
N PHE A 27 0.81 7.45 -7.45
CA PHE A 27 1.13 6.60 -8.60
C PHE A 27 1.67 5.25 -8.13
N TYR A 28 1.62 4.26 -9.01
CA TYR A 28 2.13 2.91 -8.77
C TYR A 28 3.38 2.63 -9.60
N VAL A 29 4.32 1.90 -8.99
CA VAL A 29 5.42 1.23 -9.66
C VAL A 29 5.17 -0.27 -9.54
N CYS A 30 4.80 -0.91 -10.65
CA CYS A 30 4.47 -2.33 -10.72
C CYS A 30 5.67 -3.10 -11.27
N THR A 31 6.34 -3.84 -10.40
CA THR A 31 7.44 -4.75 -10.76
C THR A 31 6.91 -6.17 -10.86
N TYR A 32 7.75 -7.12 -11.27
CA TYR A 32 7.39 -8.54 -11.30
C TYR A 32 7.35 -9.20 -9.92
N GLN A 33 7.97 -8.60 -8.89
CA GLN A 33 8.04 -9.17 -7.53
C GLN A 33 7.19 -8.42 -6.51
N PHE A 34 7.05 -7.11 -6.70
CA PHE A 34 6.39 -6.22 -5.75
C PHE A 34 5.79 -4.99 -6.42
N THR A 35 4.89 -4.33 -5.72
CA THR A 35 4.30 -3.05 -6.12
C THR A 35 4.68 -1.99 -5.11
N VAL A 36 4.97 -0.78 -5.60
CA VAL A 36 5.15 0.41 -4.76
C VAL A 36 4.02 1.38 -5.05
N LEU A 37 3.36 1.87 -4.00
CA LEU A 37 2.39 2.96 -4.08
C LEU A 37 2.99 4.22 -3.47
N PHE A 38 3.27 5.21 -4.30
CA PHE A 38 3.66 6.54 -3.86
C PHE A 38 2.41 7.42 -3.70
N ARG A 39 2.32 8.16 -2.59
CA ARG A 39 1.21 9.08 -2.28
C ARG A 39 1.76 10.47 -1.98
N ALA A 40 1.10 11.49 -2.51
CA ALA A 40 1.44 12.86 -2.20
C ALA A 40 1.09 13.18 -0.74
N ALA A 41 1.76 14.20 -0.21
CA ALA A 41 1.47 14.74 1.11
C ALA A 41 0.00 15.22 1.17
N GLY A 42 -0.73 14.80 2.22
CA GLY A 42 -2.14 15.08 2.43
C GLY A 42 -3.07 13.92 2.07
N LEU A 43 -2.59 12.84 1.46
CA LEU A 43 -3.39 11.64 1.18
C LEU A 43 -3.31 10.60 2.30
N ALA A 44 -4.39 9.82 2.44
CA ALA A 44 -4.50 8.75 3.44
C ALA A 44 -4.15 9.18 4.87
N GLY A 45 -4.39 10.46 5.21
CA GLY A 45 -4.08 11.05 6.51
C GLY A 45 -2.61 11.36 6.80
N SER A 46 -1.69 11.20 5.84
CA SER A 46 -0.27 11.55 6.02
C SER A 46 0.00 12.99 5.64
N ASP A 47 0.82 13.71 6.41
CA ASP A 47 1.25 15.08 6.14
C ASP A 47 2.50 15.17 5.24
N VAL A 48 3.12 14.03 4.94
CA VAL A 48 4.32 13.90 4.11
C VAL A 48 4.08 12.96 2.93
N ILE A 49 5.00 12.96 1.96
CA ILE A 49 5.01 11.96 0.90
C ILE A 49 5.29 10.60 1.51
N THR A 50 4.50 9.60 1.12
CA THR A 50 4.67 8.22 1.58
C THR A 50 4.85 7.28 0.39
N ALA A 51 5.62 6.22 0.59
CA ALA A 51 5.75 5.12 -0.35
C ALA A 51 5.52 3.80 0.40
N VAL A 52 4.53 3.04 -0.06
CA VAL A 52 4.15 1.74 0.52
C VAL A 52 4.57 0.63 -0.44
N ILE A 53 5.38 -0.32 0.03
CA ILE A 53 5.92 -1.40 -0.80
C ILE A 53 5.32 -2.72 -0.33
N SER A 54 4.77 -3.52 -1.26
CA SER A 54 4.25 -4.85 -0.96
C SER A 54 4.22 -5.79 -2.17
N PRO A 55 4.48 -7.11 -1.99
CA PRO A 55 5.13 -7.67 -0.81
C PRO A 55 6.63 -7.31 -0.79
N THR A 56 7.28 -7.38 0.37
CA THR A 56 8.75 -7.24 0.46
C THR A 56 9.41 -8.57 0.82
N THR A 57 10.72 -8.63 0.57
CA THR A 57 11.59 -9.73 0.97
C THR A 57 12.65 -9.22 1.93
N ARG A 58 13.27 -10.12 2.69
CA ARG A 58 14.44 -9.79 3.51
C ARG A 58 15.54 -9.13 2.68
N GLY A 59 15.87 -9.70 1.52
CA GLY A 59 16.91 -9.16 0.63
C GLY A 59 16.61 -7.74 0.16
N LEU A 60 15.34 -7.43 -0.20
CA LEU A 60 14.94 -6.07 -0.55
C LEU A 60 15.09 -5.11 0.64
N ARG A 61 14.65 -5.55 1.82
CA ARG A 61 14.70 -4.77 3.07
C ARG A 61 16.14 -4.50 3.52
N GLU A 62 17.03 -5.47 3.38
CA GLU A 62 18.47 -5.30 3.65
C GLU A 62 19.13 -4.37 2.65
N ALA A 63 18.84 -4.53 1.35
CA ALA A 63 19.35 -3.64 0.32
C ALA A 63 18.92 -2.18 0.57
N MET A 64 17.65 -1.96 0.96
CA MET A 64 17.17 -0.64 1.35
C MET A 64 17.91 -0.06 2.55
N ARG A 65 18.16 -0.87 3.60
CA ARG A 65 18.94 -0.42 4.78
C ARG A 65 20.38 -0.08 4.44
N ASN A 66 21.01 -0.87 3.56
CA ASN A 66 22.40 -0.64 3.14
C ASN A 66 22.55 0.67 2.37
N GLU A 67 21.50 1.10 1.67
CA GLU A 67 21.42 2.38 0.96
C GLU A 67 20.97 3.53 1.88
N GLY A 68 20.85 3.29 3.20
CA GLY A 68 20.46 4.29 4.18
C GLY A 68 18.97 4.66 4.16
N ILE A 69 18.11 3.84 3.53
CA ILE A 69 16.67 4.11 3.47
C ILE A 69 16.03 3.62 4.76
N GLU A 70 15.46 4.55 5.52
CA GLU A 70 14.65 4.23 6.69
C GLU A 70 13.22 3.86 6.28
N PHE A 71 12.71 2.78 6.86
CA PHE A 71 11.34 2.31 6.66
C PHE A 71 10.82 1.60 7.91
N SER A 72 9.51 1.58 8.07
CA SER A 72 8.82 0.81 9.10
C SER A 72 8.06 -0.38 8.53
N LEU A 73 7.77 -1.36 9.38
CA LEU A 73 6.98 -2.56 9.03
C LEU A 73 5.68 -2.58 9.86
N PRO A 74 4.69 -1.73 9.51
CA PRO A 74 3.54 -1.44 10.38
C PRO A 74 2.80 -2.70 10.84
N LEU A 75 2.55 -3.65 9.94
CA LEU A 75 1.75 -4.85 10.27
C LEU A 75 2.49 -5.85 11.16
N VAL A 76 3.82 -5.85 11.12
CA VAL A 76 4.66 -6.68 11.99
C VAL A 76 4.77 -6.04 13.38
N GLU A 77 4.94 -4.73 13.43
CA GLU A 77 4.98 -3.94 14.67
C GLU A 77 3.65 -4.04 15.43
N GLU A 78 2.52 -3.98 14.72
CA GLU A 78 1.19 -4.17 15.31
C GLU A 78 1.04 -5.55 15.97
N THR A 79 1.46 -6.61 15.28
CA THR A 79 1.40 -7.98 15.81
C THR A 79 2.22 -8.13 17.10
N ARG A 80 3.41 -7.52 17.15
CA ARG A 80 4.25 -7.51 18.37
C ARG A 80 3.57 -6.75 19.51
N SER A 81 2.98 -5.59 19.23
CA SER A 81 2.30 -4.76 20.24
C SER A 81 1.04 -5.42 20.81
N ASN A 82 0.26 -6.15 19.99
CA ASN A 82 -0.92 -6.88 20.48
C ASN A 82 -0.52 -8.11 21.30
N THR A 83 0.59 -8.77 20.95
CA THR A 83 1.12 -9.89 21.74
C THR A 83 1.60 -9.41 23.11
N GLN A 84 2.23 -8.22 23.17
CA GLN A 84 2.63 -7.59 24.43
C GLN A 84 1.43 -7.14 25.28
N LYS A 85 0.38 -6.57 24.68
CA LYS A 85 -0.84 -6.18 25.41
C LYS A 85 -1.63 -7.34 26.00
N ASN A 86 -1.64 -8.50 25.35
CA ASN A 86 -2.26 -9.70 25.94
C ASN A 86 -1.43 -10.31 27.08
N SER A 87 -0.16 -9.90 27.24
CA SER A 87 0.65 -10.22 28.42
C SER A 87 0.64 -9.13 29.51
N GLU A 88 0.08 -7.95 29.23
CA GLU A 88 0.02 -6.79 30.15
C GLU A 88 -1.19 -6.82 31.10
N THR A 89 -1.63 -8.01 31.54
CA THR A 89 -2.34 -8.13 32.83
C THR A 89 -1.36 -8.26 33.99
N ASN A 90 -0.04 -8.27 33.76
CA ASN A 90 0.94 -8.19 34.84
C ASN A 90 2.18 -7.38 34.44
N LEU A 91 2.34 -6.26 35.15
CA LEU A 91 3.54 -5.45 35.40
C LEU A 91 4.12 -4.59 34.24
N ALA A 92 4.03 -3.27 34.47
CA ALA A 92 4.59 -2.20 33.67
C ALA A 92 6.05 -1.88 34.04
N THR A 93 6.69 -1.07 33.17
CA THR A 93 8.04 -0.44 33.24
C THR A 93 9.19 -1.42 32.91
N GLU A 94 10.09 -1.20 31.94
CA GLU A 94 10.81 0.03 31.57
C GLU A 94 11.25 0.13 30.09
N VAL A 95 11.81 1.30 29.81
CA VAL A 95 12.30 1.92 28.58
C VAL A 95 13.46 1.16 27.93
N ASN A 96 13.46 1.21 26.60
CA ASN A 96 14.51 0.78 25.69
C ASN A 96 15.90 1.36 26.03
N ARG A 97 16.69 0.61 26.80
CA ARG A 97 18.16 0.53 26.71
C ARG A 97 18.52 -0.93 26.92
N VAL A 98 18.94 -1.62 25.86
CA VAL A 98 19.48 -2.98 26.00
C VAL A 98 20.87 -2.87 26.63
N SER A 99 20.89 -2.69 27.95
CA SER A 99 21.98 -3.13 28.82
C SER A 99 21.57 -4.51 29.31
N ASP A 100 22.34 -5.52 28.92
CA ASP A 100 22.00 -6.95 29.02
C ASP A 100 22.04 -7.52 30.46
N ASP A 101 22.01 -6.66 31.49
CA ASP A 101 22.22 -7.03 32.90
C ASP A 101 20.94 -7.10 33.74
N GLU A 102 19.81 -6.55 33.29
CA GLU A 102 18.61 -6.42 34.16
C GLU A 102 17.55 -7.51 33.93
N SER A 103 17.70 -8.35 32.90
CA SER A 103 16.72 -9.39 32.55
C SER A 103 16.81 -10.68 33.40
N PHE A 104 17.72 -10.74 34.39
CA PHE A 104 17.96 -11.94 35.20
C PHE A 104 17.65 -11.78 36.70
N SER A 105 17.20 -10.61 37.17
CA SER A 105 17.01 -10.35 38.61
C SER A 105 15.90 -11.19 39.26
N TRP A 106 14.83 -11.51 38.53
CA TRP A 106 13.76 -12.39 39.07
C TRP A 106 14.17 -13.87 39.18
N LEU A 107 15.18 -14.32 38.42
CA LEU A 107 15.71 -15.68 38.48
C LEU A 107 16.61 -15.88 39.72
N GLU A 108 17.24 -14.80 40.19
CA GLU A 108 17.98 -14.76 41.46
C GLU A 108 17.05 -14.89 42.67
N GLU A 109 15.87 -14.26 42.61
CA GLU A 109 14.88 -14.25 43.70
C GLU A 109 14.15 -15.61 43.88
N MET A 110 14.18 -16.48 42.87
CA MET A 110 13.58 -17.83 42.91
C MET A 110 14.59 -18.97 43.15
N GLY A 111 15.87 -18.67 43.39
CA GLY A 111 16.88 -19.68 43.76
C GLY A 111 17.28 -20.65 42.63
N VAL A 112 17.03 -20.30 41.35
CA VAL A 112 17.38 -21.14 40.20
C VAL A 112 18.79 -20.80 39.71
N GLN A 113 19.78 -21.08 40.55
CA GLN A 113 21.18 -20.68 40.31
C GLN A 113 22.04 -21.75 39.63
N ASP A 114 21.48 -22.74 38.92
CA ASP A 114 22.33 -23.66 38.18
C ASP A 114 21.69 -24.20 36.89
N LYS A 115 22.30 -23.80 35.76
CA LYS A 115 22.16 -24.38 34.40
C LYS A 115 21.07 -23.90 33.45
N ILE A 116 20.64 -22.64 33.51
CA ILE A 116 20.07 -22.02 32.30
C ILE A 116 21.24 -21.47 31.46
N LYS A 117 21.68 -22.26 30.47
CA LYS A 117 22.59 -21.76 29.42
C LYS A 117 21.94 -20.52 28.81
N LYS A 118 22.54 -19.34 29.03
CA LYS A 118 22.17 -18.12 28.30
C LYS A 118 22.14 -18.47 26.80
N PRO A 119 21.05 -18.22 26.07
CA PRO A 119 21.02 -18.53 24.65
C PRO A 119 22.13 -17.74 23.95
N ASP A 120 23.06 -18.44 23.31
CA ASP A 120 24.18 -17.81 22.61
C ASP A 120 23.68 -16.74 21.65
N ALA A 121 24.42 -15.63 21.49
CA ALA A 121 24.08 -14.54 20.58
C ALA A 121 23.77 -15.03 19.15
N ILE A 122 24.34 -16.16 18.75
CA ILE A 122 24.08 -16.87 17.48
C ILE A 122 22.64 -17.39 17.43
N SER A 123 22.14 -17.98 18.51
CA SER A 123 20.76 -18.48 18.60
C SER A 123 19.72 -17.36 18.62
N ILE A 124 20.05 -16.21 19.21
CA ILE A 124 19.21 -15.00 19.22
C ILE A 124 19.17 -14.38 17.82
N LYS A 125 20.32 -14.28 17.13
CA LYS A 125 20.39 -13.85 15.72
C LYS A 125 19.61 -14.77 14.79
N LEU A 126 19.75 -16.10 14.95
CA LEU A 126 18.99 -17.09 14.18
C LEU A 126 17.48 -17.00 14.39
N ARG A 127 17.03 -16.73 15.63
CA ARG A 127 15.60 -16.52 15.92
C ARG A 127 15.07 -15.22 15.31
N LYS A 128 15.86 -14.14 15.34
CA LYS A 128 15.54 -12.86 14.70
C LYS A 128 15.48 -13.02 13.17
N GLU A 129 16.44 -13.72 12.57
CA GLU A 129 16.44 -14.06 11.14
C GLU A 129 15.23 -14.93 10.77
N LYS A 130 14.91 -15.96 11.56
CA LYS A 130 13.77 -16.85 11.29
C LYS A 130 12.43 -16.10 11.36
N ASN A 131 12.29 -15.09 12.21
CA ASN A 131 11.09 -14.25 12.28
C ASN A 131 11.03 -13.21 11.15
N GLU A 132 12.17 -12.65 10.72
CA GLU A 132 12.21 -11.73 9.58
C GLU A 132 11.91 -12.42 8.24
N VAL A 133 12.37 -13.66 8.06
CA VAL A 133 12.12 -14.46 6.85
C VAL A 133 10.67 -14.97 6.79
N GLN A 134 10.01 -15.18 7.94
CA GLN A 134 8.64 -15.71 7.98
C GLN A 134 7.55 -14.80 7.39
N VAL A 135 7.85 -13.51 7.25
CA VAL A 135 6.93 -12.53 6.63
C VAL A 135 7.22 -12.32 5.14
N ASP A 136 8.32 -12.85 4.60
CA ASP A 136 8.70 -12.63 3.20
C ASP A 136 7.58 -13.09 2.25
N HIS A 137 7.37 -12.31 1.20
CA HIS A 137 6.33 -12.52 0.18
C HIS A 137 4.88 -12.47 0.70
N LYS A 138 4.67 -12.22 2.00
CA LYS A 138 3.34 -12.13 2.57
C LYS A 138 2.83 -10.68 2.58
N PRO A 139 1.51 -10.48 2.58
CA PRO A 139 0.88 -9.17 2.76
C PRO A 139 1.36 -8.45 4.04
N GLU A 140 1.78 -9.19 5.07
CA GLU A 140 2.33 -8.63 6.32
C GLU A 140 3.70 -7.94 6.17
N SER A 141 4.44 -8.22 5.09
CA SER A 141 5.77 -7.63 4.82
C SER A 141 5.71 -6.20 4.28
N VAL A 142 4.57 -5.52 4.39
CA VAL A 142 4.43 -4.13 3.95
C VAL A 142 5.51 -3.26 4.58
N ALA A 143 6.29 -2.59 3.73
CA ALA A 143 7.25 -1.58 4.15
C ALA A 143 6.71 -0.18 3.84
N LEU A 144 6.79 0.72 4.82
CA LEU A 144 6.39 2.10 4.70
C LEU A 144 7.61 3.01 4.78
N VAL A 145 7.82 3.80 3.73
CA VAL A 145 8.86 4.83 3.64
C VAL A 145 8.18 6.20 3.67
N LYS A 146 8.70 7.14 4.46
CA LYS A 146 8.09 8.48 4.63
C LYS A 146 9.08 9.62 4.37
N GLY A 147 8.54 10.76 3.95
CA GLY A 147 9.28 12.02 3.86
C GLY A 147 10.45 11.96 2.88
N THR A 148 11.61 12.47 3.30
CA THR A 148 12.83 12.54 2.48
C THR A 148 13.34 11.16 2.06
N ASN A 149 13.11 10.11 2.86
CA ASN A 149 13.46 8.73 2.52
C ASN A 149 12.78 8.25 1.23
N THR A 150 11.64 8.83 0.83
CA THR A 150 10.97 8.46 -0.43
C THR A 150 11.76 8.88 -1.68
N PHE A 151 12.57 9.93 -1.58
CA PHE A 151 13.50 10.30 -2.65
C PHE A 151 14.70 9.36 -2.70
N MET A 152 15.20 8.89 -1.55
CA MET A 152 16.24 7.86 -1.50
C MET A 152 15.73 6.55 -2.09
N LEU A 153 14.48 6.18 -1.80
CA LEU A 153 13.80 5.03 -2.42
C LEU A 153 13.69 5.20 -3.94
N LEU A 154 13.33 6.39 -4.45
CA LEU A 154 13.32 6.67 -5.89
C LEU A 154 14.69 6.36 -6.51
N ASN A 155 15.77 6.90 -5.93
CA ASN A 155 17.13 6.70 -6.45
C ASN A 155 17.57 5.24 -6.36
N PHE A 156 17.25 4.57 -5.26
CA PHE A 156 17.49 3.13 -5.12
C PHE A 156 16.79 2.35 -6.22
N LEU A 157 15.49 2.58 -6.43
CA LEU A 157 14.72 1.91 -7.47
C LEU A 157 15.24 2.26 -8.88
N ILE A 158 15.73 3.47 -9.12
CA ILE A 158 16.34 3.81 -10.42
C ILE A 158 17.58 2.96 -10.71
N ASN A 159 18.37 2.65 -9.69
CA ASN A 159 19.64 1.94 -9.81
C ASN A 159 19.54 0.43 -9.50
N CYS A 160 18.39 -0.05 -9.06
CA CYS A 160 18.20 -1.42 -8.60
C CYS A 160 18.11 -2.39 -9.80
N LYS A 161 19.20 -3.14 -10.03
CA LYS A 161 19.29 -4.11 -11.13
C LYS A 161 18.30 -5.27 -11.02
N SER A 162 17.85 -5.61 -9.81
CA SER A 162 16.90 -6.71 -9.58
C SER A 162 15.44 -6.34 -9.85
N LEU A 163 15.14 -5.10 -10.25
CA LEU A 163 13.78 -4.70 -10.62
C LEU A 163 13.30 -5.26 -11.96
N VAL A 164 14.26 -5.60 -12.83
CA VAL A 164 13.98 -6.14 -14.16
C VAL A 164 14.13 -7.65 -14.09
N ALA A 165 13.10 -8.38 -14.55
CA ALA A 165 13.18 -9.82 -14.60
C ALA A 165 14.35 -10.26 -15.49
N ALA A 166 15.16 -11.20 -15.00
CA ALA A 166 16.31 -11.72 -15.74
C ALA A 166 15.89 -12.69 -16.86
N ALA A 167 14.74 -13.35 -16.69
CA ALA A 167 14.21 -14.36 -17.61
C ALA A 167 12.66 -14.33 -17.64
N GLY A 168 12.08 -14.94 -18.68
CA GLY A 168 10.63 -15.05 -18.87
C GLY A 168 10.01 -13.94 -19.74
N PRO A 169 8.68 -13.90 -19.88
CA PRO A 169 7.97 -12.97 -20.76
C PRO A 169 8.17 -11.48 -20.40
N GLN A 170 8.56 -11.20 -19.15
CA GLN A 170 8.84 -9.85 -18.66
C GLN A 170 10.34 -9.52 -18.64
N ALA A 171 11.17 -10.39 -19.24
CA ALA A 171 12.62 -10.21 -19.22
C ALA A 171 13.05 -8.92 -19.94
N GLY A 172 13.91 -8.15 -19.29
CA GLY A 172 14.41 -6.90 -19.87
C GLY A 172 13.41 -5.74 -19.90
N LEU A 173 12.17 -5.94 -19.45
CA LEU A 173 11.16 -4.88 -19.35
C LEU A 173 11.29 -4.13 -18.02
N PRO A 174 11.39 -2.79 -18.03
CA PRO A 174 11.38 -2.02 -16.81
C PRO A 174 10.01 -2.09 -16.11
N PRO A 175 9.95 -1.81 -14.80
CA PRO A 175 8.68 -1.76 -14.06
C PRO A 175 7.66 -0.83 -14.72
N THR A 176 6.40 -1.23 -14.69
CA THR A 176 5.31 -0.42 -15.25
C THR A 176 4.94 0.71 -14.29
N LEU A 177 4.87 1.93 -14.81
CA LEU A 177 4.43 3.11 -14.06
C LEU A 177 2.98 3.41 -14.38
N LEU A 178 2.12 3.45 -13.36
CA LEU A 178 0.68 3.78 -13.51
C LEU A 178 0.35 5.02 -12.70
N SER A 179 -0.28 6.01 -13.33
CA SER A 179 -0.62 7.28 -12.71
C SER A 179 -1.98 7.78 -13.20
N PRO A 180 -2.80 8.42 -12.34
CA PRO A 180 -4.03 9.12 -12.74
C PRO A 180 -3.78 10.34 -13.65
N VAL A 181 -2.54 10.84 -13.71
CA VAL A 181 -2.19 12.03 -14.49
C VAL A 181 -1.14 11.71 -15.54
N ALA A 182 -1.13 12.50 -16.62
CA ALA A 182 -0.09 12.40 -17.64
C ALA A 182 1.28 12.81 -17.07
N PHE A 183 2.33 12.13 -17.53
CA PHE A 183 3.71 12.39 -17.16
C PHE A 183 4.62 12.18 -18.36
N ARG A 184 5.89 12.61 -18.25
CA ARG A 184 6.85 12.45 -19.35
C ARG A 184 7.05 10.97 -19.67
N GLY A 185 6.89 10.59 -20.94
CA GLY A 185 6.99 9.21 -21.39
C GLY A 185 5.73 8.36 -21.14
N ALA A 186 4.66 8.95 -20.60
CA ALA A 186 3.38 8.26 -20.45
C ALA A 186 2.73 7.99 -21.80
N THR A 187 1.98 6.89 -21.87
CA THR A 187 1.08 6.58 -22.98
C THR A 187 -0.32 6.34 -22.45
N MET A 188 -1.33 6.84 -23.15
CA MET A 188 -2.73 6.60 -22.80
C MET A 188 -3.21 5.33 -23.51
N GLN A 189 -3.68 4.35 -22.74
CA GLN A 189 -4.28 3.12 -23.27
C GLN A 189 -5.76 3.08 -22.93
N THR A 190 -6.59 2.82 -23.92
CA THR A 190 -8.03 2.63 -23.72
C THR A 190 -8.29 1.27 -23.08
N LEU A 191 -9.02 1.26 -21.95
CA LEU A 191 -9.52 0.02 -21.35
C LEU A 191 -10.48 -0.66 -22.32
N LYS A 192 -10.43 -1.99 -22.40
CA LYS A 192 -11.37 -2.74 -23.23
C LYS A 192 -12.71 -2.76 -22.52
N ALA A 193 -13.75 -2.25 -23.16
CA ALA A 193 -15.10 -2.23 -22.61
C ALA A 193 -16.02 -3.07 -23.48
N ARG A 194 -16.84 -3.93 -22.85
CA ARG A 194 -17.87 -4.73 -23.50
C ARG A 194 -19.20 -4.51 -22.80
N SER A 195 -20.23 -4.18 -23.57
CA SER A 195 -21.60 -4.06 -23.07
C SER A 195 -22.41 -5.29 -23.46
N ILE A 196 -23.19 -5.82 -22.52
CA ILE A 196 -24.08 -6.97 -22.71
C ILE A 196 -25.46 -6.57 -22.22
N ASN A 197 -26.50 -6.87 -23.00
CA ASN A 197 -27.89 -6.72 -22.57
C ASN A 197 -28.49 -8.13 -22.41
N VAL A 198 -29.06 -8.42 -21.25
CA VAL A 198 -29.70 -9.68 -20.91
C VAL A 198 -31.16 -9.42 -20.55
N LYS A 199 -32.09 -10.07 -21.24
CA LYS A 199 -33.52 -10.02 -20.88
C LYS A 199 -33.81 -11.14 -19.89
N THR A 200 -34.20 -10.77 -18.68
CA THR A 200 -34.53 -11.73 -17.61
C THR A 200 -36.04 -11.75 -17.38
N PRO A 201 -36.70 -12.92 -17.47
CA PRO A 201 -38.11 -13.03 -17.16
C PRO A 201 -38.31 -12.99 -15.63
N VAL A 202 -39.10 -12.03 -15.15
CA VAL A 202 -39.51 -11.90 -13.74
C VAL A 202 -41.03 -11.88 -13.68
N HIS A 203 -41.61 -12.97 -13.16
CA HIS A 203 -43.01 -13.16 -12.75
C HIS A 203 -44.13 -12.91 -13.78
N SER A 204 -43.86 -12.28 -14.92
CA SER A 204 -44.74 -12.05 -16.11
C SER A 204 -44.20 -10.93 -17.03
N CYS A 205 -43.13 -10.23 -16.63
CA CYS A 205 -42.50 -9.13 -17.37
C CYS A 205 -41.03 -9.47 -17.71
N TYR A 206 -40.51 -8.98 -18.84
CA TYR A 206 -39.09 -9.02 -19.16
C TYR A 206 -38.42 -7.76 -18.62
N ASN A 207 -37.45 -7.91 -17.72
CA ASN A 207 -36.56 -6.83 -17.32
C ASN A 207 -35.24 -6.95 -18.09
N ASP A 208 -34.89 -5.87 -18.81
CA ASP A 208 -33.58 -5.71 -19.45
C ASP A 208 -32.54 -5.39 -18.37
N ILE A 209 -31.53 -6.25 -18.24
CA ILE A 209 -30.36 -6.04 -17.40
C ILE A 209 -29.19 -5.69 -18.30
N PHE A 210 -28.58 -4.55 -18.05
CA PHE A 210 -27.38 -4.09 -18.75
C PHE A 210 -26.15 -4.40 -17.92
N SER A 211 -25.15 -5.04 -18.53
CA SER A 211 -23.86 -5.34 -17.93
C SER A 211 -22.74 -4.68 -18.72
N LEU A 212 -21.81 -4.04 -18.03
CA LEU A 212 -20.62 -3.42 -18.59
C LEU A 212 -19.38 -4.09 -18.01
N GLU A 213 -18.66 -4.82 -18.86
CA GLU A 213 -17.37 -5.43 -18.53
C GLU A 213 -16.25 -4.48 -18.94
N VAL A 214 -15.38 -4.10 -17.99
CA VAL A 214 -14.22 -3.24 -18.23
C VAL A 214 -12.95 -4.03 -17.90
N THR A 215 -12.09 -4.23 -18.90
CA THR A 215 -10.86 -5.02 -18.79
C THR A 215 -9.62 -4.16 -19.02
N GLY A 216 -8.65 -4.28 -18.11
CA GLY A 216 -7.36 -3.59 -18.15
C GLY A 216 -6.94 -3.09 -16.76
N PRO A 217 -5.89 -2.26 -16.66
CA PRO A 217 -5.45 -1.68 -15.39
C PRO A 217 -6.43 -0.61 -14.92
N VAL A 218 -7.43 -1.00 -14.12
CA VAL A 218 -8.40 -0.08 -13.51
C VAL A 218 -7.83 0.47 -12.21
N MET A 219 -7.50 1.76 -12.19
CA MET A 219 -7.02 2.42 -10.98
C MET A 219 -8.17 2.83 -10.04
N PRO A 220 -7.92 3.02 -8.73
CA PRO A 220 -8.96 3.38 -7.76
C PRO A 220 -9.81 4.60 -8.15
N HIS A 221 -9.20 5.67 -8.68
CA HIS A 221 -9.94 6.85 -9.11
C HIS A 221 -10.92 6.56 -10.26
N CYS A 222 -10.64 5.57 -11.12
CA CYS A 222 -11.54 5.18 -12.22
C CYS A 222 -12.84 4.60 -11.66
N LEU A 223 -12.76 3.79 -10.60
CA LEU A 223 -13.95 3.24 -9.94
C LEU A 223 -14.81 4.35 -9.32
N HIS A 224 -14.19 5.34 -8.66
CA HIS A 224 -14.92 6.50 -8.15
C HIS A 224 -15.63 7.27 -9.28
N THR A 225 -14.95 7.50 -10.41
CA THR A 225 -15.55 8.18 -11.57
C THR A 225 -16.71 7.38 -12.17
N LEU A 226 -16.54 6.07 -12.35
CA LEU A 226 -17.58 5.19 -12.88
C LEU A 226 -18.80 5.13 -11.95
N THR A 227 -18.59 4.97 -10.65
CA THR A 227 -19.67 4.93 -9.66
C THR A 227 -20.42 6.26 -9.58
N MET A 228 -19.73 7.40 -9.70
CA MET A 228 -20.39 8.71 -9.81
C MET A 228 -21.25 8.84 -11.07
N LEU A 229 -20.73 8.39 -12.23
CA LEU A 229 -21.48 8.39 -13.48
C LEU A 229 -22.73 7.50 -13.37
N LEU A 230 -22.55 6.25 -12.93
CA LEU A 230 -23.61 5.25 -12.80
C LEU A 230 -24.65 5.64 -11.74
N LYS A 231 -24.25 6.32 -10.66
CA LYS A 231 -25.18 6.86 -9.65
C LYS A 231 -26.25 7.73 -10.31
N SER A 232 -25.86 8.60 -11.23
CA SER A 232 -26.80 9.47 -11.96
C SER A 232 -27.56 8.71 -13.05
N ALA A 233 -26.87 7.91 -13.86
CA ALA A 233 -27.46 7.21 -15.00
C ALA A 233 -28.46 6.11 -14.60
N GLN A 234 -28.20 5.43 -13.49
CA GLN A 234 -29.01 4.31 -12.99
C GLN A 234 -29.86 4.67 -11.76
N LYS A 235 -30.09 5.98 -11.52
CA LYS A 235 -30.92 6.47 -10.40
C LYS A 235 -30.54 5.86 -9.03
N GLY A 236 -29.24 5.65 -8.81
CA GLY A 236 -28.72 5.06 -7.58
C GLY A 236 -28.99 3.56 -7.40
N ALA A 237 -29.18 2.81 -8.49
CA ALA A 237 -29.37 1.35 -8.47
C ALA A 237 -28.41 0.65 -9.46
N PHE A 238 -27.27 0.19 -8.97
CA PHE A 238 -26.33 -0.63 -9.75
C PHE A 238 -25.48 -1.51 -8.86
N SER A 239 -24.86 -2.54 -9.43
CA SER A 239 -23.84 -3.35 -8.78
C SER A 239 -22.60 -3.47 -9.66
N ALA A 240 -21.45 -3.68 -9.04
CA ALA A 240 -20.18 -3.87 -9.70
C ALA A 240 -19.41 -5.00 -9.02
N VAL A 241 -18.96 -5.96 -9.82
CA VAL A 241 -18.05 -7.03 -9.39
C VAL A 241 -16.63 -6.61 -9.77
N LEU A 242 -15.70 -6.72 -8.83
CA LEU A 242 -14.34 -6.24 -8.97
C LEU A 242 -13.35 -7.40 -8.85
N TYR A 243 -12.43 -7.48 -9.82
CA TYR A 243 -11.31 -8.41 -9.81
C TYR A 243 -10.04 -7.65 -9.43
N THR A 244 -9.78 -7.56 -8.13
CA THR A 244 -8.64 -6.81 -7.59
C THR A 244 -7.35 -7.61 -7.64
N HIS A 245 -6.23 -6.93 -7.91
CA HIS A 245 -4.91 -7.54 -7.78
C HIS A 245 -4.57 -7.72 -6.29
N GLU A 246 -4.71 -8.94 -5.79
CA GLU A 246 -4.66 -9.27 -4.36
C GLU A 246 -3.42 -8.73 -3.60
N PRO A 247 -2.20 -8.75 -4.17
CA PRO A 247 -1.02 -8.18 -3.51
C PRO A 247 -1.14 -6.69 -3.14
N THR A 248 -2.06 -5.95 -3.75
CA THR A 248 -2.30 -4.53 -3.49
C THR A 248 -3.35 -4.28 -2.40
N ALA A 249 -4.06 -5.31 -1.92
CA ALA A 249 -5.11 -5.16 -0.92
C ALA A 249 -4.60 -4.50 0.37
N VAL A 250 -3.36 -4.81 0.76
CA VAL A 250 -2.71 -4.23 1.94
C VAL A 250 -2.42 -2.74 1.85
N PHE A 251 -2.49 -2.14 0.67
CA PHE A 251 -2.43 -0.69 0.55
C PHE A 251 -3.65 0.00 1.17
N ASN A 252 -4.71 -0.75 1.48
CA ASN A 252 -5.86 -0.26 2.22
C ASN A 252 -5.66 -0.27 3.75
N THR A 253 -4.49 -0.71 4.24
CA THR A 253 -4.19 -0.68 5.67
C THR A 253 -3.89 0.75 6.13
N ASN A 254 -4.34 1.08 7.33
CA ASN A 254 -4.09 2.38 7.93
C ASN A 254 -2.70 2.41 8.57
N THR A 255 -1.68 2.51 7.73
CA THR A 255 -0.28 2.51 8.17
C THR A 255 0.08 3.75 9.00
N GLU A 256 -0.65 4.87 8.87
CA GLU A 256 -0.43 6.07 9.67
C GLU A 256 -0.90 5.92 11.12
N ARG A 257 -2.11 5.40 11.35
CA ARG A 257 -2.63 5.18 12.71
C ARG A 257 -1.85 4.12 13.50
N ILE A 258 -1.27 3.15 12.79
CA ILE A 258 -0.44 2.10 13.39
C ILE A 258 0.86 2.69 13.97
N LEU A 259 1.46 3.68 13.28
CA LEU A 259 2.71 4.30 13.72
C LEU A 259 2.52 5.55 14.59
N ASN A 260 1.49 6.36 14.32
CA ASN A 260 1.24 7.63 14.99
C ASN A 260 -0.12 7.56 15.71
N LYS A 261 -0.12 7.29 17.02
CA LYS A 261 -1.34 7.37 17.85
C LYS A 261 -1.85 8.81 18.04
N VAL A 262 -1.05 9.82 17.71
CA VAL A 262 -1.38 11.23 17.92
C VAL A 262 -0.79 12.05 16.78
N SER A 263 -1.65 12.64 15.95
CA SER A 263 -1.39 13.95 15.35
C SER A 263 -2.70 14.53 14.85
N SER A 264 -3.21 15.42 15.68
CA SER A 264 -4.27 16.37 15.40
C SER A 264 -3.81 17.39 14.34
N LEU A 265 -4.75 17.69 13.42
CA LEU A 265 -5.01 19.01 12.81
C LEU A 265 -3.89 19.70 11.97
N LYS A 266 -4.03 19.65 10.64
CA LYS A 266 -3.61 20.70 9.66
C LYS A 266 -4.28 20.53 8.27
N GLY A 267 -5.50 19.98 8.22
CA GLY A 267 -6.14 19.50 7.00
C GLY A 267 -6.40 20.60 5.94
N GLU A 268 -7.01 21.71 6.30
CA GLU A 268 -7.63 22.61 5.30
C GLU A 268 -6.68 23.24 4.28
N THR A 269 -5.44 23.56 4.66
CA THR A 269 -4.45 24.14 3.74
C THR A 269 -3.86 23.11 2.79
N MET A 270 -3.66 21.86 3.24
CA MET A 270 -3.14 20.79 2.36
C MET A 270 -4.14 20.37 1.29
N TRP A 271 -5.43 20.43 1.59
CA TRP A 271 -6.50 20.04 0.67
C TRP A 271 -6.57 20.97 -0.54
N LYS A 272 -6.39 22.28 -0.33
CA LYS A 272 -6.44 23.29 -1.40
C LYS A 272 -5.35 23.11 -2.44
N ASP A 273 -4.20 22.56 -2.06
CA ASP A 273 -3.11 22.33 -3.01
C ASP A 273 -3.36 21.10 -3.89
N LEU A 274 -4.02 20.07 -3.36
CA LEU A 274 -4.29 18.81 -4.07
C LEU A 274 -5.40 18.94 -5.13
N THR A 275 -6.25 19.97 -5.06
CA THR A 275 -7.29 20.20 -6.09
C THR A 275 -6.72 20.43 -7.48
N LYS A 276 -5.42 20.77 -7.58
CA LYS A 276 -4.70 20.96 -8.85
C LYS A 276 -4.31 19.66 -9.53
N CYS A 277 -4.57 18.49 -8.92
CA CYS A 277 -4.11 17.20 -9.42
C CYS A 277 -4.98 16.59 -10.55
N GLY A 278 -5.95 17.35 -11.09
CA GLY A 278 -6.77 16.92 -12.22
C GLY A 278 -7.81 15.84 -11.92
N LEU A 279 -7.98 15.44 -10.66
CA LEU A 279 -9.05 14.52 -10.24
C LEU A 279 -10.30 15.28 -9.82
N HIS A 280 -11.45 14.62 -9.95
CA HIS A 280 -12.72 15.14 -9.45
C HIS A 280 -12.69 15.32 -7.92
N LEU A 281 -13.23 16.42 -7.40
CA LEU A 281 -13.16 16.78 -5.97
C LEU A 281 -13.68 15.66 -5.06
N LYS A 282 -14.84 15.06 -5.38
CA LYS A 282 -15.39 13.94 -4.59
C LYS A 282 -14.48 12.71 -4.55
N THR A 283 -13.73 12.46 -5.62
CA THR A 283 -12.75 11.38 -5.67
C THR A 283 -11.57 11.70 -4.76
N LEU A 284 -11.11 12.96 -4.78
CA LEU A 284 -10.04 13.43 -3.92
C LEU A 284 -10.43 13.38 -2.44
N ASP A 285 -11.65 13.81 -2.09
CA ASP A 285 -12.18 13.74 -0.72
C ASP A 285 -12.11 12.31 -0.15
N GLN A 286 -12.41 11.31 -0.97
CA GLN A 286 -12.31 9.90 -0.59
C GLN A 286 -10.87 9.42 -0.46
N LEU A 287 -9.94 9.91 -1.30
CA LEU A 287 -8.53 9.52 -1.27
C LEU A 287 -7.74 10.18 -0.11
N ILE A 288 -8.22 11.31 0.40
CA ILE A 288 -7.64 11.98 1.57
C ILE A 288 -8.00 11.25 2.86
N GLN A 289 -9.21 10.67 2.93
CA GLN A 289 -9.67 9.94 4.09
C GLN A 289 -8.76 8.75 4.43
N LEU A 290 -8.73 8.42 5.73
CA LEU A 290 -7.98 7.27 6.22
C LEU A 290 -8.59 5.97 5.63
N PRO A 291 -7.75 5.07 5.09
CA PRO A 291 -8.22 3.79 4.58
C PRO A 291 -8.95 2.98 5.65
N THR A 292 -10.12 2.43 5.31
CA THR A 292 -10.98 1.69 6.24
C THR A 292 -11.06 0.18 5.96
N LEU A 293 -10.61 -0.27 4.78
CA LEU A 293 -10.72 -1.68 4.38
C LEU A 293 -9.64 -2.57 5.02
N GLY A 294 -8.62 -2.03 5.68
CA GLY A 294 -7.59 -2.84 6.32
C GLY A 294 -6.83 -3.70 5.29
N LYS A 295 -6.76 -5.01 5.51
CA LYS A 295 -6.07 -5.95 4.58
C LYS A 295 -6.95 -6.44 3.43
N SER A 296 -8.20 -5.99 3.39
CA SER A 296 -9.23 -6.48 2.48
C SER A 296 -9.30 -5.71 1.17
N SER A 297 -9.73 -6.38 0.11
CA SER A 297 -10.03 -5.81 -1.21
C SER A 297 -11.54 -5.80 -1.46
N ILE A 298 -12.07 -4.81 -2.17
CA ILE A 298 -13.51 -4.80 -2.51
C ILE A 298 -13.73 -5.79 -3.66
N ARG A 299 -14.64 -6.76 -3.47
CA ARG A 299 -15.02 -7.74 -4.50
C ARG A 299 -16.39 -7.47 -5.11
N LEU A 300 -17.31 -6.96 -4.29
CA LEU A 300 -18.65 -6.55 -4.72
C LEU A 300 -18.94 -5.17 -4.16
N LEU A 301 -19.33 -4.25 -5.05
CA LEU A 301 -19.89 -2.96 -4.71
C LEU A 301 -21.35 -2.94 -5.16
N GLU A 302 -22.25 -2.55 -4.27
CA GLU A 302 -23.67 -2.44 -4.56
C GLU A 302 -24.15 -1.05 -4.14
N MET A 303 -24.88 -0.39 -5.04
CA MET A 303 -25.56 0.86 -4.76
C MET A 303 -27.07 0.63 -4.79
N ARG A 304 -27.73 0.92 -3.68
CA ARG A 304 -29.20 0.91 -3.55
C ARG A 304 -29.65 2.20 -2.89
N ASN A 305 -30.66 2.86 -3.46
CA ASN A 305 -31.22 4.11 -2.92
C ASN A 305 -30.14 5.16 -2.62
N TYR A 306 -29.16 5.30 -3.53
CA TYR A 306 -28.03 6.22 -3.39
C TYR A 306 -27.07 5.96 -2.22
N ALA A 307 -27.18 4.81 -1.54
CA ALA A 307 -26.25 4.34 -0.51
C ALA A 307 -25.36 3.22 -1.06
N TYR A 308 -24.08 3.21 -0.66
CA TYR A 308 -23.11 2.18 -1.03
C TYR A 308 -23.05 1.09 0.05
N ILE A 309 -23.02 -0.16 -0.40
CA ILE A 309 -22.73 -1.34 0.41
C ILE A 309 -21.63 -2.09 -0.33
N TRP A 310 -20.62 -2.59 0.38
CA TRP A 310 -19.55 -3.37 -0.23
C TRP A 310 -19.30 -4.66 0.54
N LYS A 311 -18.79 -5.66 -0.18
CA LYS A 311 -18.29 -6.91 0.39
C LYS A 311 -16.83 -7.08 0.01
N SER A 312 -16.03 -7.48 1.01
CA SER A 312 -14.64 -7.88 0.83
C SER A 312 -14.52 -9.35 0.48
#